data_AF-A0A1J9RAV9-F1
#
_entry.id   AF-A0A1J9RAV9-F1
#
_cell.length_a   1.000
_cell.length_b   1.000
_cell.length_c   1.000
_cell.angle_alpha   90.00
_cell.angle_beta   90.00
_cell.angle_gamma   90.00
#
_symmetry.space_group_name_H-M   'P 1'
#
loop_
_entity.id
_entity.type
_entity.pdbx_description
1 polymer ?
#
loop_
_entity_poly.entity_id
_entity_poly.type
_entity_poly.pdbx_seq_one_letter_code
_entity_poly.pdbx_strand_id
1 'polypeptide(L)'
;MATAYEQCIAAKPKAFQILPVELNQQIAFYIEYDKDLANLRASCRAIRDAIDDGDSLWFKRFHALYDPPSGFETSSPGYKALLRELYQKRARLLFHPTRFRIGNTKKEKETLRLVAGLLNDSYNGPSTVRRVYDSGESKITCHNIEVFKTFVGRSGLIEHLFRPRPTRNHKANGNCDPATNKYSHALAAVQLMCAPTILKHPGNIYGFEDSQVWAYATIKTAPIFGGYNKTMINMEWVLHVMNFFKFHIGKSDENTLFDPFNSLAASEKPSYWQGPLHNGPANLGVHWKGTYSYLDREEMKQIRSGIRQERVLIDRNVDHGEAAIQTMNITFPDSTNFHWPDVFEHHLKSITSNDQPPRTRAQRRSGEDFQFQRFNQRFQAVGYDDEDFDAAGWLNELPNQHGISGWKRMTMMKYFEDGNGGWDSNALWAYEGVVLPGGRIMLGRWWSPESPVPNREVYTGPFIFWNTDAACDRIGCDFHHP
;
A
#
# COMPACT_ATOMS: atom_id res chain seq x y z
N MET A 1 1.45 66.08 -41.35
CA MET A 1 2.63 65.72 -40.55
C MET A 1 2.20 64.74 -39.48
N ALA A 2 2.19 63.45 -39.84
CA ALA A 2 2.07 62.35 -38.87
C ALA A 2 3.28 62.44 -37.96
N THR A 3 3.03 62.80 -36.69
CA THR A 3 4.09 63.16 -35.74
C THR A 3 5.03 61.98 -35.53
N ALA A 4 6.32 62.24 -35.34
CA ALA A 4 7.34 61.25 -34.98
C ALA A 4 6.95 60.34 -33.78
N TYR A 5 5.90 60.70 -33.04
CA TYR A 5 5.24 59.92 -32.02
C TYR A 5 4.54 58.66 -32.57
N GLU A 6 3.89 58.73 -33.73
CA GLU A 6 3.21 57.58 -34.37
C GLU A 6 4.21 56.59 -34.98
N GLN A 7 5.40 57.07 -35.39
CA GLN A 7 6.50 56.21 -35.86
C GLN A 7 7.30 55.57 -34.71
N CYS A 8 7.26 56.12 -33.49
CA CYS A 8 7.82 55.48 -32.30
C CYS A 8 6.94 54.35 -31.74
N ILE A 9 5.69 54.25 -32.21
CA ILE A 9 4.77 53.11 -31.98
C ILE A 9 4.81 52.17 -33.22
N ALA A 10 5.88 52.18 -34.01
CA ALA A 10 6.30 50.97 -34.70
C ALA A 10 6.79 50.00 -33.60
N ALA A 11 5.86 49.24 -33.04
CA ALA A 11 5.99 48.48 -31.81
C ALA A 11 7.36 47.80 -31.69
N LYS A 12 8.26 48.39 -30.87
CA LYS A 12 9.49 47.71 -30.46
C LYS A 12 9.10 46.31 -30.00
N PRO A 13 9.72 45.24 -30.54
CA PRO A 13 9.35 43.90 -30.17
C PRO A 13 9.42 43.78 -28.65
N LYS A 14 8.34 43.29 -28.04
CA LYS A 14 8.26 43.14 -26.58
C LYS A 14 9.36 42.14 -26.16
N ALA A 15 9.89 42.28 -24.95
CA ALA A 15 11.05 41.49 -24.49
C ALA A 15 10.95 39.99 -24.84
N PHE A 16 9.81 39.34 -24.58
CA PHE A 16 9.59 37.91 -24.87
C PHE A 16 9.48 37.54 -26.36
N GLN A 17 9.29 38.51 -27.25
CA GLN A 17 9.31 38.30 -28.70
C GLN A 17 10.74 38.32 -29.28
N ILE A 18 11.70 38.86 -28.53
CA ILE A 18 13.11 38.91 -28.92
C ILE A 18 13.88 37.71 -28.36
N LEU A 19 13.43 37.18 -27.22
CA LEU A 19 14.09 36.04 -26.59
C LEU A 19 13.97 34.77 -27.45
N PRO A 20 15.04 33.96 -27.57
CA PRO A 20 14.96 32.60 -28.09
C PRO A 20 13.94 31.74 -27.35
N VAL A 21 13.44 30.70 -28.03
CA VAL A 21 12.44 29.77 -27.46
C VAL A 21 12.96 29.14 -26.16
N GLU A 22 14.24 28.80 -26.12
CA GLU A 22 14.90 28.17 -24.98
C GLU A 22 14.90 29.06 -23.74
N LEU A 23 15.13 30.37 -23.91
CA LEU A 23 15.11 31.33 -22.79
C LEU A 23 13.68 31.57 -22.31
N ASN A 24 12.70 31.66 -23.22
CA ASN A 24 11.29 31.72 -22.85
C ASN A 24 10.86 30.48 -22.03
N GLN A 25 11.25 29.29 -22.46
CA GLN A 25 10.98 28.05 -21.74
C GLN A 25 11.71 27.99 -20.39
N GLN A 26 12.95 28.49 -20.30
CA GLN A 26 13.69 28.52 -19.05
C GLN A 26 13.03 29.46 -18.03
N ILE A 27 12.57 30.64 -18.45
CA ILE A 27 11.80 31.56 -17.60
C ILE A 27 10.50 30.90 -17.13
N ALA A 28 9.76 30.27 -18.05
CA ALA A 28 8.51 29.59 -17.75
C ALA A 28 8.69 28.38 -16.80
N PHE A 29 9.84 27.72 -16.83
CA PHE A 29 10.17 26.62 -15.93
C PHE A 29 10.26 27.06 -14.47
N TYR A 30 10.78 28.26 -14.19
CA TYR A 30 10.90 28.80 -12.83
C TYR A 30 9.58 29.31 -12.23
N ILE A 31 8.48 29.26 -12.99
CA ILE A 31 7.16 29.60 -12.45
C ILE A 31 6.64 28.44 -11.59
N GLU A 32 6.51 28.68 -10.30
CA GLU A 32 6.13 27.67 -9.32
C GLU A 32 4.71 27.12 -9.56
N TYR A 33 3.73 28.01 -9.77
CA TYR A 33 2.32 27.61 -9.87
C TYR A 33 1.85 27.47 -11.32
N ASP A 34 1.19 26.35 -11.63
CA ASP A 34 0.61 26.08 -12.95
C ASP A 34 -0.41 27.14 -13.40
N LYS A 35 -1.10 27.77 -12.44
CA LYS A 35 -2.02 28.88 -12.71
C LYS A 35 -1.29 30.08 -13.32
N ASP A 36 -0.12 30.42 -12.79
CA ASP A 36 0.66 31.55 -13.27
C ASP A 36 1.33 31.24 -14.60
N LEU A 37 1.74 29.98 -14.80
CA LEU A 37 2.21 29.50 -16.10
C LEU A 37 1.11 29.61 -17.17
N ALA A 38 -0.13 29.23 -16.82
CA ALA A 38 -1.27 29.36 -17.71
C ALA A 38 -1.58 30.84 -18.03
N ASN A 39 -1.47 31.74 -17.06
CA ASN A 39 -1.62 33.18 -17.25
C ASN A 39 -0.52 33.75 -18.16
N LEU A 40 0.74 33.36 -17.95
CA LEU A 40 1.85 33.76 -18.81
C LEU A 40 1.63 33.26 -20.24
N ARG A 41 1.27 31.99 -20.41
CA ARG A 41 0.94 31.39 -21.71
C ARG A 41 -0.22 32.11 -22.40
N ALA A 42 -1.18 32.65 -21.66
CA ALA A 42 -2.32 33.40 -22.20
C ALA A 42 -1.99 34.86 -22.58
N SER A 43 -0.83 35.39 -22.16
CA SER A 43 -0.51 36.83 -22.32
C SER A 43 -0.25 37.25 -23.78
N CYS A 44 0.41 36.42 -24.59
CA CYS A 44 0.56 36.67 -26.02
C CYS A 44 0.88 35.39 -26.82
N ARG A 45 0.67 35.46 -28.14
CA ARG A 45 0.90 34.33 -29.07
C ARG A 45 2.36 33.87 -29.08
N ALA A 46 3.33 34.78 -29.10
CA ALA A 46 4.75 34.43 -29.15
C ALA A 46 5.20 33.61 -27.92
N ILE A 47 4.76 34.02 -26.71
CA ILE A 47 5.06 33.29 -25.47
C ILE A 47 4.37 31.92 -25.47
N ARG A 48 3.10 31.87 -25.90
CA ARG A 48 2.37 30.59 -26.01
C ARG A 48 3.09 29.61 -26.92
N ASP A 49 3.45 30.06 -28.11
CA ASP A 49 4.07 29.22 -29.12
C ASP A 49 5.47 28.77 -28.64
N ALA A 50 6.23 29.64 -27.94
CA ALA A 50 7.50 29.25 -27.31
C ALA A 50 7.35 28.24 -26.15
N ILE A 51 6.32 28.39 -25.30
CA ILE A 51 6.02 27.47 -24.19
C ILE A 51 5.61 26.08 -24.70
N ASP A 52 4.81 26.04 -25.76
CA ASP A 52 4.29 24.80 -26.33
C ASP A 52 5.27 24.13 -27.31
N ASP A 53 6.36 24.80 -27.68
CA ASP A 53 7.33 24.32 -28.65
C ASP A 53 7.98 22.98 -28.22
N GLY A 54 7.75 21.96 -29.03
CA GLY A 54 8.30 20.61 -28.87
C GLY A 54 8.00 19.93 -27.53
N ASP A 55 7.02 20.43 -26.75
CA ASP A 55 6.68 19.97 -25.39
C ASP A 55 7.87 19.92 -24.40
N SER A 56 8.94 20.67 -24.68
CA SER A 56 10.19 20.59 -23.92
C SER A 56 10.07 21.17 -22.51
N LEU A 57 9.26 22.23 -22.32
CA LEU A 57 8.94 22.75 -20.99
C LEU A 57 8.22 21.69 -20.15
N TRP A 58 7.18 21.07 -20.70
CA TRP A 58 6.36 20.07 -20.00
C TRP A 58 7.16 18.83 -19.65
N PHE A 59 8.05 18.40 -20.54
CA PHE A 59 9.03 17.35 -20.27
C PHE A 59 9.89 17.68 -19.03
N LYS A 60 10.48 18.90 -18.98
CA LYS A 60 11.29 19.35 -17.84
C LYS A 60 10.47 19.42 -16.55
N ARG A 61 9.27 20.01 -16.59
CA ARG A 61 8.38 20.10 -15.41
C ARG A 61 7.91 18.73 -14.93
N PHE A 62 7.67 17.78 -15.84
CA PHE A 62 7.32 16.41 -15.47
C PHE A 62 8.45 15.77 -14.66
N HIS A 63 9.67 15.76 -15.19
CA HIS A 63 10.81 15.14 -14.51
C HIS A 63 11.26 15.88 -13.24
N ALA A 64 10.87 17.15 -13.06
CA ALA A 64 11.09 17.87 -11.82
C ALA A 64 10.15 17.43 -10.68
N LEU A 65 8.99 16.84 -11.00
CA LEU A 65 7.95 16.49 -10.01
C LEU A 65 7.61 15.01 -9.94
N TYR A 66 7.90 14.24 -11.00
CA TYR A 66 7.48 12.85 -11.14
C TYR A 66 8.59 11.99 -11.69
N ASP A 67 8.58 10.73 -11.28
CA ASP A 67 9.41 9.71 -11.91
C ASP A 67 8.83 9.32 -13.29
N PRO A 68 9.67 8.86 -14.24
CA PRO A 68 9.25 8.39 -15.56
C PRO A 68 8.16 7.31 -15.48
N PRO A 69 7.16 7.35 -16.39
CA PRO A 69 6.14 6.32 -16.43
C PRO A 69 6.68 5.00 -16.98
N SER A 70 6.41 3.90 -16.26
CA SER A 70 6.84 2.53 -16.60
C SER A 70 6.32 2.03 -17.95
N GLY A 71 5.13 2.46 -18.34
CA GLY A 71 4.43 1.96 -19.52
C GLY A 71 4.69 2.73 -20.82
N PHE A 72 5.53 3.77 -20.81
CA PHE A 72 5.80 4.58 -21.99
C PHE A 72 7.17 4.26 -22.57
N GLU A 73 7.20 4.07 -23.89
CA GLU A 73 8.45 3.90 -24.62
C GLU A 73 9.10 5.27 -24.87
N THR A 74 10.31 5.48 -24.33
CA THR A 74 11.02 6.77 -24.39
C THR A 74 11.41 7.19 -25.81
N SER A 75 11.59 6.21 -26.71
CA SER A 75 11.85 6.39 -28.14
C SER A 75 10.61 6.66 -28.99
N SER A 76 9.40 6.53 -28.42
CA SER A 76 8.17 6.66 -29.21
C SER A 76 7.95 8.10 -29.74
N PRO A 77 7.52 8.26 -31.00
CA PRO A 77 7.08 9.54 -31.51
C PRO A 77 5.96 10.11 -30.64
N GLY A 78 6.11 11.35 -30.16
CA GLY A 78 5.13 12.00 -29.29
C GLY A 78 5.28 11.71 -27.79
N TYR A 79 6.34 11.03 -27.34
CA TYR A 79 6.60 10.78 -25.92
C TYR A 79 6.48 12.03 -25.03
N LYS A 80 7.03 13.17 -25.46
CA LYS A 80 6.91 14.45 -24.72
C LYS A 80 5.46 14.95 -24.62
N ALA A 81 4.66 14.75 -25.67
CA ALA A 81 3.24 15.12 -25.66
C ALA A 81 2.45 14.23 -24.68
N LEU A 82 2.75 12.94 -24.63
CA LEU A 82 2.17 12.01 -23.65
C LEU A 82 2.53 12.42 -22.20
N LEU A 83 3.79 12.81 -21.96
CA LEU A 83 4.22 13.32 -20.66
C LEU A 83 3.51 14.62 -20.27
N ARG A 84 3.31 15.54 -21.22
CA ARG A 84 2.50 16.75 -20.98
C ARG A 84 1.08 16.39 -20.55
N GLU A 85 0.41 15.49 -21.25
CA GLU A 85 -0.96 15.09 -20.90
C GLU A 85 -1.02 14.43 -19.51
N LEU A 86 -0.05 13.57 -19.20
CA LEU A 86 0.04 12.92 -17.89
C LEU A 86 0.32 13.94 -16.78
N TYR A 87 1.25 14.89 -17.01
CA TYR A 87 1.53 16.00 -16.10
C TYR A 87 0.26 16.76 -15.76
N GLN A 88 -0.48 17.22 -16.78
CA GLN A 88 -1.68 18.03 -16.61
C GLN A 88 -2.79 17.26 -15.86
N LYS A 89 -2.96 15.96 -16.16
CA LYS A 89 -3.89 15.08 -15.44
C LYS A 89 -3.49 14.96 -13.96
N ARG A 90 -2.20 14.71 -13.67
CA ARG A 90 -1.68 14.60 -12.31
C ARG A 90 -1.79 15.92 -11.54
N ALA A 91 -1.36 17.02 -12.13
CA ALA A 91 -1.46 18.36 -11.56
C ALA A 91 -2.90 18.70 -11.15
N ARG A 92 -3.88 18.43 -12.03
CA ARG A 92 -5.29 18.71 -11.75
C ARG A 92 -5.84 17.90 -10.59
N LEU A 93 -5.58 16.59 -10.55
CA LEU A 93 -6.24 15.67 -9.61
C LEU A 93 -5.50 15.49 -8.29
N LEU A 94 -4.17 15.66 -8.27
CA LEU A 94 -3.36 15.46 -7.05
C LEU A 94 -3.23 16.74 -6.21
N PHE A 95 -3.18 17.92 -6.83
CA PHE A 95 -3.06 19.19 -6.09
C PHE A 95 -4.41 19.77 -5.65
N HIS A 96 -5.50 19.38 -6.30
CA HIS A 96 -6.88 19.68 -5.89
C HIS A 96 -7.65 18.38 -5.61
N PRO A 97 -7.27 17.67 -4.54
CA PRO A 97 -7.66 16.28 -4.37
C PRO A 97 -9.17 16.11 -4.25
N THR A 98 -9.63 15.00 -4.82
CA THR A 98 -10.99 14.52 -4.60
C THR A 98 -11.16 14.14 -3.14
N ARG A 99 -12.20 14.65 -2.48
CA ARG A 99 -12.59 14.15 -1.15
C ARG A 99 -13.27 12.80 -1.30
N PHE A 100 -12.64 11.76 -0.78
CA PHE A 100 -13.14 10.40 -0.86
C PHE A 100 -14.26 10.17 0.16
N ARG A 101 -15.31 9.47 -0.27
CA ARG A 101 -16.40 8.98 0.57
C ARG A 101 -16.38 7.46 0.66
N ILE A 102 -16.53 6.80 -0.49
CA ILE A 102 -16.40 5.33 -0.63
C ILE A 102 -15.66 4.95 -1.91
N GLY A 103 -15.18 5.92 -2.72
CA GLY A 103 -14.38 5.62 -3.90
C GLY A 103 -15.17 5.18 -5.14
N ASN A 104 -16.47 5.45 -5.20
CA ASN A 104 -17.35 4.94 -6.27
C ASN A 104 -17.76 5.97 -7.33
N THR A 105 -17.66 7.27 -7.02
CA THR A 105 -17.96 8.32 -8.01
C THR A 105 -16.96 8.30 -9.16
N LYS A 106 -17.36 8.82 -10.33
CA LYS A 106 -16.48 8.88 -11.51
C LYS A 106 -15.15 9.61 -11.20
N LYS A 107 -15.23 10.73 -10.48
CA LYS A 107 -14.06 11.53 -10.09
C LYS A 107 -13.15 10.77 -9.12
N GLU A 108 -13.70 10.10 -8.10
CA GLU A 108 -12.91 9.26 -7.19
C GLU A 108 -12.23 8.12 -7.96
N LYS A 109 -12.96 7.38 -8.79
CA LYS A 109 -12.41 6.27 -9.59
C LYS A 109 -11.29 6.73 -10.53
N GLU A 110 -11.46 7.88 -11.18
CA GLU A 110 -10.41 8.48 -12.03
C GLU A 110 -9.18 8.87 -11.20
N THR A 111 -9.40 9.48 -10.03
CA THR A 111 -8.30 9.84 -9.10
C THR A 111 -7.56 8.59 -8.61
N LEU A 112 -8.27 7.53 -8.22
CA LEU A 112 -7.67 6.28 -7.74
C LEU A 112 -6.85 5.58 -8.82
N ARG A 113 -7.31 5.56 -10.08
CA ARG A 113 -6.53 5.01 -11.20
C ARG A 113 -5.26 5.82 -11.45
N LEU A 114 -5.36 7.15 -11.38
CA LEU A 114 -4.20 8.03 -11.54
C LEU A 114 -3.18 7.80 -10.41
N VAL A 115 -3.64 7.66 -9.17
CA VAL A 115 -2.79 7.35 -8.02
C VAL A 115 -2.15 5.98 -8.18
N ALA A 116 -2.90 4.94 -8.57
CA ALA A 116 -2.33 3.61 -8.83
C ALA A 116 -1.20 3.66 -9.87
N GLY A 117 -1.38 4.42 -10.96
CA GLY A 117 -0.31 4.67 -11.93
C GLY A 117 0.90 5.41 -11.33
N LEU A 118 0.66 6.45 -10.53
CA LEU A 118 1.72 7.17 -9.80
C LEU A 118 2.54 6.22 -8.89
N LEU A 119 1.88 5.28 -8.23
CA LEU A 119 2.54 4.31 -7.35
C LEU A 119 3.41 3.33 -8.14
N ASN A 120 2.90 2.75 -9.22
CA ASN A 120 3.68 1.85 -10.08
C ASN A 120 4.85 2.57 -10.76
N ASP A 121 4.71 3.87 -11.01
CA ASP A 121 5.76 4.66 -11.65
C ASP A 121 6.89 5.06 -10.67
N SER A 122 6.72 4.81 -9.37
CA SER A 122 7.75 5.13 -8.37
C SER A 122 9.06 4.37 -8.62
N TYR A 123 10.19 5.05 -8.43
CA TYR A 123 11.54 4.50 -8.60
C TYR A 123 11.94 4.12 -10.04
N ASN A 124 11.17 4.52 -11.05
CA ASN A 124 11.55 4.34 -12.47
C ASN A 124 12.51 5.41 -13.00
N GLY A 125 12.90 6.38 -12.16
CA GLY A 125 13.78 7.48 -12.55
C GLY A 125 15.24 7.26 -12.13
N PRO A 126 16.18 8.00 -12.72
CA PRO A 126 17.59 8.02 -12.28
C PRO A 126 17.79 8.62 -10.87
N SER A 127 16.70 8.97 -10.19
CA SER A 127 16.63 9.79 -8.98
C SER A 127 16.66 8.97 -7.69
N THR A 128 17.41 7.86 -7.61
CA THR A 128 17.82 7.31 -6.31
C THR A 128 18.89 8.20 -5.71
N VAL A 129 18.52 9.43 -5.33
CA VAL A 129 19.43 10.32 -4.61
C VAL A 129 19.43 9.86 -3.15
N ARG A 130 20.58 9.35 -2.71
CA ARG A 130 20.87 9.08 -1.31
C ARG A 130 21.12 10.43 -0.64
N ARG A 131 20.09 11.05 -0.05
CA ARG A 131 20.29 12.27 0.76
C ARG A 131 21.00 11.86 2.03
N VAL A 132 22.26 12.25 2.16
CA VAL A 132 23.03 12.14 3.40
C VAL A 132 22.71 13.37 4.23
N TYR A 133 22.06 13.19 5.37
CA TYR A 133 21.85 14.25 6.36
C TYR A 133 23.14 14.47 7.16
N ASP A 134 23.25 15.62 7.84
CA ASP A 134 24.39 15.93 8.72
C ASP A 134 24.56 14.88 9.85
N SER A 135 23.51 14.09 10.13
CA SER A 135 23.51 12.94 11.04
C SER A 135 24.20 11.68 10.46
N GLY A 136 24.67 11.71 9.21
CA GLY A 136 25.16 10.55 8.46
C GLY A 136 24.04 9.66 7.90
N GLU A 137 22.77 9.97 8.16
CA GLU A 137 21.63 9.18 7.70
C GLU A 137 21.42 9.34 6.20
N SER A 138 21.20 8.24 5.50
CA SER A 138 21.16 8.22 4.05
C SER A 138 19.78 7.78 3.56
N LYS A 139 19.00 8.68 2.95
CA LYS A 139 17.62 8.36 2.54
C LYS A 139 17.49 8.33 1.03
N ILE A 140 17.00 7.21 0.49
CA ILE A 140 16.60 7.11 -0.90
C ILE A 140 15.33 7.95 -1.08
N THR A 141 15.38 8.96 -1.94
CA THR A 141 14.22 9.79 -2.28
C THR A 141 13.56 9.32 -3.58
N CYS A 142 12.24 9.42 -3.69
CA CYS A 142 11.48 9.16 -4.90
C CYS A 142 10.45 10.28 -5.06
N HIS A 143 10.38 10.92 -6.23
CA HIS A 143 9.46 12.06 -6.43
C HIS A 143 8.00 11.63 -6.28
N ASN A 144 7.64 10.48 -6.86
CA ASN A 144 6.27 9.98 -6.78
C ASN A 144 5.85 9.64 -5.35
N ILE A 145 6.76 9.17 -4.49
CA ILE A 145 6.49 8.96 -3.05
C ILE A 145 6.20 10.29 -2.35
N GLU A 146 6.98 11.33 -2.61
CA GLU A 146 6.77 12.64 -1.98
C GLU A 146 5.48 13.32 -2.46
N VAL A 147 5.16 13.20 -3.76
CA VAL A 147 3.86 13.63 -4.29
C VAL A 147 2.73 12.82 -3.67
N PHE A 148 2.88 11.51 -3.52
CA PHE A 148 1.88 10.65 -2.90
C PHE A 148 1.61 11.04 -1.44
N LYS A 149 2.66 11.28 -0.63
CA LYS A 149 2.51 11.78 0.74
C LYS A 149 1.77 13.11 0.79
N THR A 150 2.13 14.04 -0.10
CA THR A 150 1.46 15.33 -0.21
C THR A 150 -0.03 15.17 -0.56
N PHE A 151 -0.34 14.26 -1.48
CA PHE A 151 -1.72 13.92 -1.83
C PHE A 151 -2.48 13.32 -0.64
N VAL A 152 -1.88 12.41 0.12
CA VAL A 152 -2.49 11.80 1.31
C VAL A 152 -2.86 12.88 2.33
N GLY A 153 -1.93 13.79 2.64
CA GLY A 153 -2.16 14.88 3.61
C GLY A 153 -3.25 15.87 3.18
N ARG A 154 -3.47 16.07 1.87
CA ARG A 154 -4.48 17.01 1.36
C ARG A 154 -5.85 16.40 1.09
N SER A 155 -5.93 15.08 0.91
CA SER A 155 -7.15 14.40 0.46
C SER A 155 -8.05 13.92 1.61
N GLY A 156 -7.53 13.84 2.84
CA GLY A 156 -8.21 13.24 3.99
C GLY A 156 -8.38 11.72 3.84
N LEU A 157 -7.60 11.08 2.96
CA LEU A 157 -7.75 9.67 2.59
C LEU A 157 -7.67 8.73 3.81
N ILE A 158 -6.78 9.02 4.75
CA ILE A 158 -6.53 8.22 5.95
C ILE A 158 -7.39 8.66 7.16
N GLU A 159 -7.82 9.92 7.18
CA GLU A 159 -8.62 10.53 8.25
C GLU A 159 -10.09 10.13 8.19
N HIS A 160 -10.56 9.60 7.05
CA HIS A 160 -11.95 9.27 6.82
C HIS A 160 -12.18 7.77 6.57
N LEU A 161 -11.22 6.94 6.98
CA LEU A 161 -11.37 5.48 7.00
C LEU A 161 -12.66 5.11 7.75
N PHE A 162 -13.56 4.40 7.07
CA PHE A 162 -14.87 3.96 7.57
C PHE A 162 -15.74 5.04 8.23
N ARG A 163 -15.52 6.33 7.91
CA ARG A 163 -16.28 7.42 8.51
C ARG A 163 -17.79 7.27 8.23
N PRO A 164 -18.66 7.23 9.26
CA PRO A 164 -20.11 7.21 9.08
C PRO A 164 -20.59 8.44 8.30
N ARG A 165 -21.57 8.24 7.43
CA ARG A 165 -22.12 9.32 6.62
C ARG A 165 -23.28 9.99 7.36
N PRO A 166 -23.35 11.34 7.38
CA PRO A 166 -24.60 12.00 7.73
C PRO A 166 -25.63 11.66 6.64
N THR A 167 -26.73 11.01 7.05
CA THR A 167 -27.89 10.64 6.21
C THR A 167 -28.66 11.88 5.77
N ARG A 168 -28.06 12.69 4.91
CA ARG A 168 -28.74 13.86 4.35
C ARG A 168 -29.67 13.39 3.23
N ASN A 169 -30.97 13.25 3.57
CA ASN A 169 -32.13 12.91 2.75
C ASN A 169 -32.48 11.42 2.64
N HIS A 170 -33.09 10.86 3.69
CA HIS A 170 -34.27 10.02 3.50
C HIS A 170 -35.42 10.90 2.96
N LYS A 171 -35.38 11.23 1.67
CA LYS A 171 -36.59 11.67 0.96
C LYS A 171 -36.93 10.61 -0.07
N ALA A 172 -38.02 9.91 0.23
CA ALA A 172 -38.97 9.31 -0.71
C ALA A 172 -38.37 8.58 -1.92
N ASN A 173 -37.96 7.33 -1.69
CA ASN A 173 -38.21 6.14 -2.51
C ASN A 173 -37.11 5.13 -2.20
N GLY A 174 -37.48 4.03 -1.55
CA GLY A 174 -36.61 3.00 -0.98
C GLY A 174 -35.78 2.17 -1.97
N ASN A 175 -35.38 2.75 -3.10
CA ASN A 175 -34.51 2.13 -4.09
C ASN A 175 -33.14 2.82 -4.11
N CYS A 176 -32.41 2.74 -2.99
CA CYS A 176 -30.96 2.92 -3.04
C CYS A 176 -30.37 1.55 -3.39
N ASP A 177 -29.81 1.40 -4.60
CA ASP A 177 -29.16 0.16 -5.01
C ASP A 177 -28.04 -0.20 -4.00
N PRO A 178 -28.12 -1.33 -3.28
CA PRO A 178 -27.08 -1.75 -2.32
C PRO A 178 -25.68 -1.74 -2.93
N ALA A 179 -25.55 -1.97 -4.24
CA ALA A 179 -24.28 -1.93 -4.96
C ALA A 179 -23.61 -0.54 -4.98
N THR A 180 -24.40 0.55 -4.87
CA THR A 180 -23.86 1.93 -4.81
C THR A 180 -23.34 2.35 -3.42
N ASN A 181 -23.59 1.56 -2.38
CA ASN A 181 -23.09 1.81 -1.02
C ASN A 181 -21.87 0.98 -0.61
N LYS A 182 -21.42 0.02 -1.44
CA LYS A 182 -20.26 -0.81 -1.10
C LYS A 182 -18.96 -0.01 -1.12
N TYR A 183 -18.08 -0.26 -0.14
CA TYR A 183 -16.76 0.36 -0.10
C TYR A 183 -15.93 -0.04 -1.33
N SER A 184 -15.33 0.93 -2.04
CA SER A 184 -14.52 0.65 -3.23
C SER A 184 -13.25 -0.08 -2.84
N HIS A 185 -13.04 -1.28 -3.40
CA HIS A 185 -11.81 -2.02 -3.18
C HIS A 185 -10.57 -1.28 -3.73
N ALA A 186 -10.74 -0.43 -4.76
CA ALA A 186 -9.64 0.41 -5.26
C ALA A 186 -9.27 1.52 -4.26
N LEU A 187 -10.27 2.07 -3.53
CA LEU A 187 -10.00 3.02 -2.45
C LEU A 187 -9.26 2.32 -1.30
N ALA A 188 -9.72 1.13 -0.90
CA ALA A 188 -9.06 0.32 0.12
C ALA A 188 -7.62 -0.02 -0.26
N ALA A 189 -7.36 -0.44 -1.51
CA ALA A 189 -6.01 -0.72 -2.00
C ALA A 189 -5.08 0.50 -1.87
N VAL A 190 -5.53 1.69 -2.29
CA VAL A 190 -4.73 2.93 -2.15
C VAL A 190 -4.55 3.33 -0.68
N GLN A 191 -5.55 3.12 0.18
CA GLN A 191 -5.43 3.36 1.62
C GLN A 191 -4.43 2.41 2.28
N LEU A 192 -4.39 1.14 1.88
CA LEU A 192 -3.38 0.18 2.34
C LEU A 192 -1.97 0.61 1.94
N MET A 193 -1.79 1.21 0.75
CA MET A 193 -0.51 1.83 0.36
C MET A 193 -0.11 3.01 1.26
N CYS A 194 -1.02 3.55 2.07
CA CYS A 194 -0.74 4.58 3.07
C CYS A 194 -0.41 4.02 4.46
N ALA A 195 -0.34 2.70 4.62
CA ALA A 195 -0.14 2.04 5.91
C ALA A 195 1.00 2.64 6.77
N PRO A 196 2.20 2.96 6.22
CA PRO A 196 3.25 3.62 7.01
C PRO A 196 2.80 4.95 7.64
N THR A 197 2.03 5.77 6.91
CA THR A 197 1.50 7.03 7.41
C THR A 197 0.32 6.80 8.36
N ILE A 198 -0.55 5.82 8.09
CA ILE A 198 -1.66 5.45 8.99
C ILE A 198 -1.12 5.05 10.36
N LEU A 199 -0.07 4.24 10.42
CA LEU A 199 0.46 3.76 11.70
C LEU A 199 1.25 4.84 12.45
N LYS A 200 1.99 5.70 11.73
CA LYS A 200 2.74 6.82 12.35
C LYS A 200 1.86 7.99 12.78
N HIS A 201 0.77 8.23 12.04
CA HIS A 201 -0.15 9.34 12.23
C HIS A 201 -1.61 8.85 12.09
N PRO A 202 -2.11 8.06 13.05
CA PRO A 202 -3.41 7.40 12.94
C PRO A 202 -4.58 8.38 12.80
N GLY A 203 -4.51 9.58 13.35
CA GLY A 203 -5.59 10.55 13.22
C GLY A 203 -6.92 9.99 13.76
N ASN A 204 -8.04 10.31 13.10
CA ASN A 204 -9.37 9.91 13.59
C ASN A 204 -9.63 8.40 13.42
N ILE A 205 -10.23 7.78 14.44
CA ILE A 205 -10.71 6.39 14.37
C ILE A 205 -12.22 6.35 14.22
N TYR A 206 -12.70 5.58 13.24
CA TYR A 206 -14.13 5.32 13.02
C TYR A 206 -14.35 3.83 12.81
N GLY A 207 -15.54 3.34 13.19
CA GLY A 207 -15.97 1.97 12.92
C GLY A 207 -15.08 0.90 13.53
N PHE A 208 -14.49 1.17 14.71
CA PHE A 208 -13.61 0.19 15.37
C PHE A 208 -14.36 -1.10 15.72
N GLU A 209 -15.59 -1.00 16.25
CA GLU A 209 -16.44 -2.15 16.59
C GLU A 209 -16.64 -3.07 15.37
N ASP A 210 -16.95 -2.50 14.20
CA ASP A 210 -17.05 -3.27 12.96
C ASP A 210 -15.67 -3.86 12.60
N SER A 211 -14.58 -3.09 12.69
CA SER A 211 -13.22 -3.58 12.47
C SER A 211 -12.83 -4.76 13.36
N GLN A 212 -13.22 -4.75 14.63
CA GLN A 212 -12.98 -5.84 15.58
C GLN A 212 -13.73 -7.11 15.14
N VAL A 213 -15.02 -6.98 14.77
CA VAL A 213 -15.82 -8.10 14.24
C VAL A 213 -15.18 -8.69 12.97
N TRP A 214 -14.71 -7.85 12.06
CA TRP A 214 -14.05 -8.29 10.82
C TRP A 214 -12.70 -8.97 11.11
N ALA A 215 -11.90 -8.42 12.04
CA ALA A 215 -10.58 -8.96 12.40
C ALA A 215 -10.69 -10.39 12.97
N TYR A 216 -11.74 -10.68 13.75
CA TYR A 216 -11.98 -12.01 14.32
C TYR A 216 -12.91 -12.91 13.49
N ALA A 217 -13.34 -12.47 12.30
CA ALA A 217 -14.20 -13.27 11.43
C ALA A 217 -13.51 -14.55 10.95
N THR A 218 -14.29 -15.64 10.82
CA THR A 218 -13.77 -16.94 10.41
C THR A 218 -13.22 -16.93 8.97
N ILE A 219 -12.36 -17.90 8.65
CA ILE A 219 -11.85 -18.11 7.27
C ILE A 219 -12.99 -18.39 6.30
N LYS A 220 -14.08 -19.00 6.77
CA LYS A 220 -15.25 -19.34 5.97
C LYS A 220 -16.11 -18.11 5.65
N THR A 221 -16.32 -17.23 6.62
CA THR A 221 -17.22 -16.07 6.49
C THR A 221 -16.54 -14.88 5.83
N ALA A 222 -15.26 -14.68 6.09
CA ALA A 222 -14.49 -13.57 5.53
C ALA A 222 -13.07 -14.04 5.14
N PRO A 223 -12.91 -14.84 4.07
CA PRO A 223 -11.58 -15.24 3.61
C PRO A 223 -10.76 -14.03 3.15
N ILE A 224 -9.45 -14.07 3.40
CA ILE A 224 -8.50 -13.03 2.93
C ILE A 224 -8.34 -13.12 1.41
N PHE A 225 -8.27 -14.35 0.89
CA PHE A 225 -8.08 -14.63 -0.53
C PHE A 225 -9.28 -15.37 -1.10
N GLY A 226 -9.82 -14.83 -2.18
CA GLY A 226 -10.91 -15.41 -2.95
C GLY A 226 -10.60 -15.47 -4.44
N GLY A 227 -11.66 -15.60 -5.24
CA GLY A 227 -11.53 -15.76 -6.69
C GLY A 227 -10.88 -17.08 -7.10
N TYR A 228 -10.58 -17.20 -8.38
CA TYR A 228 -9.96 -18.41 -8.93
C TYR A 228 -8.55 -18.59 -8.35
N ASN A 229 -8.29 -19.77 -7.78
CA ASN A 229 -7.03 -20.16 -7.13
C ASN A 229 -6.48 -19.11 -6.14
N LYS A 230 -7.36 -18.48 -5.34
CA LYS A 230 -6.97 -17.51 -4.29
C LYS A 230 -6.20 -16.28 -4.79
N THR A 231 -6.44 -15.84 -6.03
CA THR A 231 -5.70 -14.73 -6.66
C THR A 231 -6.29 -13.33 -6.39
N MET A 232 -7.48 -13.26 -5.78
CA MET A 232 -8.15 -11.98 -5.45
C MET A 232 -8.09 -11.70 -3.96
N ILE A 233 -7.73 -10.47 -3.59
CA ILE A 233 -7.68 -10.05 -2.18
C ILE A 233 -9.02 -9.47 -1.74
N ASN A 234 -9.48 -9.86 -0.55
CA ASN A 234 -10.57 -9.21 0.16
C ASN A 234 -10.08 -7.88 0.77
N MET A 235 -10.03 -6.85 -0.07
CA MET A 235 -9.48 -5.53 0.29
C MET A 235 -10.19 -4.87 1.48
N GLU A 236 -11.49 -5.12 1.63
CA GLU A 236 -12.29 -4.59 2.74
C GLU A 236 -11.86 -5.22 4.06
N TRP A 237 -11.68 -6.54 4.10
CA TRP A 237 -11.18 -7.25 5.28
C TRP A 237 -9.78 -6.76 5.69
N VAL A 238 -8.85 -6.66 4.72
CA VAL A 238 -7.48 -6.21 5.01
C VAL A 238 -7.47 -4.76 5.52
N LEU A 239 -8.34 -3.91 5.00
CA LEU A 239 -8.49 -2.54 5.49
C LEU A 239 -9.08 -2.48 6.90
N HIS A 240 -10.03 -3.37 7.23
CA HIS A 240 -10.55 -3.49 8.59
C HIS A 240 -9.46 -3.90 9.59
N VAL A 241 -8.58 -4.84 9.22
CA VAL A 241 -7.42 -5.22 10.04
C VAL A 241 -6.42 -4.08 10.19
N MET A 242 -6.16 -3.31 9.12
CA MET A 242 -5.36 -2.08 9.23
C MET A 242 -5.99 -1.07 10.20
N ASN A 243 -7.31 -0.86 10.12
CA ASN A 243 -8.02 0.06 11.00
C ASN A 243 -8.10 -0.45 12.46
N PHE A 244 -8.09 -1.77 12.67
CA PHE A 244 -7.99 -2.42 13.97
C PHE A 244 -6.65 -2.06 14.65
N PHE A 245 -5.51 -2.32 13.99
CA PHE A 245 -4.21 -1.96 14.56
C PHE A 245 -3.99 -0.44 14.66
N LYS A 246 -4.56 0.33 13.73
CA LYS A 246 -4.59 1.80 13.80
C LYS A 246 -5.26 2.30 15.10
N PHE A 247 -6.31 1.64 15.57
CA PHE A 247 -6.97 1.98 16.84
C PHE A 247 -6.02 1.75 18.02
N HIS A 248 -5.45 0.55 18.14
CA HIS A 248 -4.55 0.21 19.26
C HIS A 248 -3.28 1.06 19.29
N ILE A 249 -2.74 1.43 18.13
CA ILE A 249 -1.56 2.31 18.03
C ILE A 249 -1.94 3.78 18.24
N GLY A 250 -3.16 4.19 17.89
CA GLY A 250 -3.55 5.59 17.86
C GLY A 250 -4.25 6.12 19.11
N LYS A 251 -4.70 5.23 20.00
CA LYS A 251 -5.45 5.60 21.21
C LYS A 251 -4.63 5.34 22.47
N SER A 252 -4.12 6.41 23.07
CA SER A 252 -3.43 6.37 24.36
C SER A 252 -4.30 5.80 25.48
N ASP A 253 -5.59 6.16 25.49
CA ASP A 253 -6.50 5.88 26.60
C ASP A 253 -6.88 4.38 26.71
N GLU A 254 -6.60 3.60 25.67
CA GLU A 254 -6.88 2.15 25.65
C GLU A 254 -5.75 1.35 26.31
N ASN A 255 -4.59 1.97 26.58
CA ASN A 255 -3.41 1.33 27.20
C ASN A 255 -3.01 0.00 26.52
N THR A 256 -3.01 0.00 25.18
CA THR A 256 -2.60 -1.15 24.35
C THR A 256 -1.27 -0.86 23.64
N LEU A 257 -1.26 -0.71 22.31
CA LEU A 257 -0.04 -0.55 21.52
C LEU A 257 0.45 0.90 21.42
N PHE A 258 -0.26 1.88 21.98
CA PHE A 258 0.11 3.29 21.84
C PHE A 258 1.53 3.56 22.37
N ASP A 259 1.83 3.20 23.61
CA ASP A 259 3.15 3.43 24.20
C ASP A 259 4.24 2.53 23.58
N PRO A 260 4.04 1.20 23.47
CA PRO A 260 5.03 0.31 22.85
C PRO A 260 5.38 0.66 21.41
N PHE A 261 4.40 1.10 20.61
CA PHE A 261 4.68 1.51 19.24
C PHE A 261 5.38 2.88 19.18
N ASN A 262 5.07 3.78 20.11
CA ASN A 262 5.67 5.10 20.14
C ASN A 262 7.10 5.10 20.69
N SER A 263 7.44 4.16 21.58
CA SER A 263 8.78 3.96 22.14
C SER A 263 9.80 3.45 21.11
N LEU A 264 9.35 2.81 20.04
CA LEU A 264 10.20 2.38 18.92
C LEU A 264 11.02 3.53 18.32
N ALA A 265 12.27 3.23 17.96
CA ALA A 265 13.10 4.19 17.23
C ALA A 265 12.48 4.50 15.85
N ALA A 266 12.74 5.69 15.31
CA ALA A 266 12.18 6.12 14.03
C ALA A 266 12.47 5.14 12.87
N SER A 267 13.61 4.47 12.93
CA SER A 267 14.06 3.47 11.97
C SER A 267 13.38 2.11 12.13
N GLU A 268 12.87 1.79 13.32
CA GLU A 268 12.11 0.57 13.61
C GLU A 268 10.61 0.74 13.28
N LYS A 269 10.15 1.96 13.01
CA LYS A 269 8.76 2.22 12.62
C LYS A 269 8.54 1.93 11.12
N PRO A 270 7.32 1.51 10.72
CA PRO A 270 6.98 1.19 9.34
C PRO A 270 7.40 2.27 8.33
N SER A 271 7.96 1.84 7.20
CA SER A 271 8.41 2.73 6.12
C SER A 271 7.68 2.45 4.81
N TYR A 272 7.69 3.45 3.92
CA TYR A 272 7.30 3.23 2.51
C TYR A 272 8.29 2.30 1.82
N TRP A 273 7.89 1.74 0.68
CA TRP A 273 8.76 0.90 -0.14
C TRP A 273 9.96 1.68 -0.66
N GLN A 274 11.06 0.97 -0.93
CA GLN A 274 12.36 1.55 -1.26
C GLN A 274 12.86 1.22 -2.67
N GLY A 275 12.02 0.62 -3.51
CA GLY A 275 12.33 0.29 -4.90
C GLY A 275 11.08 0.12 -5.76
N PRO A 276 11.22 -0.14 -7.07
CA PRO A 276 10.08 -0.23 -7.98
C PRO A 276 9.05 -1.27 -7.55
N LEU A 277 7.77 -0.97 -7.77
CA LEU A 277 6.70 -1.95 -7.56
C LEU A 277 6.61 -2.87 -8.78
N HIS A 278 6.84 -4.16 -8.59
CA HIS A 278 6.73 -5.14 -9.66
C HIS A 278 6.09 -6.42 -9.16
N ASN A 279 5.53 -7.19 -10.09
CA ASN A 279 5.17 -8.59 -9.83
C ASN A 279 6.42 -9.46 -10.05
N GLY A 280 6.40 -10.66 -9.48
CA GLY A 280 7.47 -11.63 -9.66
C GLY A 280 8.41 -11.70 -8.45
N PRO A 281 9.40 -12.60 -8.50
CA PRO A 281 10.26 -12.91 -7.37
C PRO A 281 10.92 -11.64 -6.83
N ALA A 282 10.67 -11.37 -5.56
CA ALA A 282 11.42 -10.39 -4.80
C ALA A 282 11.47 -10.84 -3.35
N ASN A 283 12.69 -11.08 -2.88
CA ASN A 283 12.95 -11.38 -1.49
C ASN A 283 12.37 -10.26 -0.64
N LEU A 284 11.73 -10.67 0.44
CA LEU A 284 11.38 -9.74 1.49
C LEU A 284 12.63 -9.28 2.23
N GLY A 285 12.48 -8.18 2.95
CA GLY A 285 13.49 -7.79 3.91
C GLY A 285 13.69 -8.84 5.02
N VAL A 286 14.79 -8.74 5.75
CA VAL A 286 15.22 -9.73 6.74
C VAL A 286 14.55 -9.46 8.08
N HIS A 287 14.64 -8.25 8.62
CA HIS A 287 14.22 -7.96 9.98
C HIS A 287 12.78 -7.45 10.02
N TRP A 288 11.97 -8.04 10.88
CA TRP A 288 10.57 -7.68 11.06
C TRP A 288 10.24 -7.51 12.54
N LYS A 289 9.41 -6.52 12.82
CA LYS A 289 8.67 -6.42 14.08
C LYS A 289 7.19 -6.60 13.79
N GLY A 290 6.45 -7.08 14.76
CA GLY A 290 5.03 -7.26 14.58
C GLY A 290 4.31 -7.56 15.88
N THR A 291 3.02 -7.75 15.75
CA THR A 291 2.15 -8.10 16.86
C THR A 291 0.94 -8.85 16.30
N TYR A 292 0.23 -9.51 17.19
CA TYR A 292 -1.02 -10.18 16.92
C TYR A 292 -2.00 -9.87 18.04
N SER A 293 -3.27 -10.20 17.81
CA SER A 293 -4.27 -10.09 18.86
C SER A 293 -5.13 -11.34 18.92
N TYR A 294 -5.70 -11.61 20.09
CA TYR A 294 -6.63 -12.70 20.32
C TYR A 294 -7.75 -12.29 21.29
N LEU A 295 -8.84 -13.06 21.27
CA LEU A 295 -9.92 -13.00 22.25
C LEU A 295 -10.03 -14.37 22.91
N ASP A 296 -10.54 -14.45 24.13
CA ASP A 296 -10.83 -15.76 24.70
C ASP A 296 -11.88 -16.52 23.88
N ARG A 297 -11.91 -17.85 23.98
CA ARG A 297 -12.80 -18.67 23.14
C ARG A 297 -14.28 -18.32 23.31
N GLU A 298 -14.70 -17.92 24.51
CA GLU A 298 -16.08 -17.51 24.75
C GLU A 298 -16.39 -16.14 24.14
N GLU A 299 -15.47 -15.18 24.26
CA GLU A 299 -15.56 -13.87 23.62
C GLU A 299 -15.57 -14.00 22.09
N MET A 300 -14.79 -14.93 21.54
CA MET A 300 -14.78 -15.23 20.11
C MET A 300 -16.12 -15.81 19.62
N LYS A 301 -16.78 -16.66 20.40
CA LYS A 301 -18.16 -17.10 20.09
C LYS A 301 -19.13 -15.93 20.16
N GLN A 302 -18.98 -15.06 21.15
CA GLN A 302 -19.84 -13.89 21.33
C GLN A 302 -19.74 -12.94 20.14
N ILE A 303 -18.53 -12.53 19.74
CA ILE A 303 -18.34 -11.58 18.63
C ILE A 303 -18.85 -12.14 17.29
N ARG A 304 -18.76 -13.46 17.08
CA ARG A 304 -19.20 -14.13 15.85
C ARG A 304 -20.68 -14.48 15.83
N SER A 305 -21.36 -14.47 16.98
CA SER A 305 -22.81 -14.69 17.05
C SER A 305 -23.62 -13.63 16.29
N GLY A 306 -23.00 -12.48 15.99
CA GLY A 306 -23.66 -11.34 15.36
C GLY A 306 -24.55 -10.53 16.32
N ILE A 307 -24.60 -10.91 17.60
CA ILE A 307 -25.26 -10.11 18.64
C ILE A 307 -24.38 -8.89 18.90
N ARG A 308 -24.81 -7.74 18.36
CA ARG A 308 -24.14 -6.45 18.62
C ARG A 308 -24.29 -6.12 20.10
N GLN A 309 -23.20 -6.25 20.85
CA GLN A 309 -23.10 -5.71 22.19
C GLN A 309 -22.64 -4.25 22.11
N GLU A 310 -23.09 -3.44 23.06
CA GLU A 310 -22.68 -2.01 23.16
C GLU A 310 -21.23 -1.84 23.64
N ARG A 311 -20.51 -2.94 23.89
CA ARG A 311 -19.17 -2.91 24.47
C ARG A 311 -18.16 -3.61 23.57
N VAL A 312 -17.04 -2.93 23.34
CA VAL A 312 -15.82 -3.45 22.72
C VAL A 312 -15.21 -4.54 23.62
N LEU A 313 -14.80 -5.66 23.02
CA LEU A 313 -14.12 -6.75 23.75
C LEU A 313 -12.64 -6.39 23.96
N ILE A 314 -12.01 -6.97 24.99
CA ILE A 314 -10.60 -6.69 25.29
C ILE A 314 -9.73 -7.53 24.35
N ASP A 315 -9.05 -6.84 23.45
CA ASP A 315 -8.09 -7.44 22.54
C ASP A 315 -6.80 -7.78 23.31
N ARG A 316 -6.50 -9.07 23.46
CA ARG A 316 -5.34 -9.57 24.22
C ARG A 316 -4.06 -9.62 23.38
N ASN A 317 -2.91 -9.78 24.03
CA ASN A 317 -1.54 -9.62 23.51
C ASN A 317 -1.18 -8.16 23.19
N VAL A 318 -2.05 -7.42 22.52
CA VAL A 318 -1.85 -5.98 22.24
C VAL A 318 -1.86 -5.11 23.50
N ASP A 319 -2.27 -5.66 24.63
CA ASP A 319 -2.33 -5.08 25.97
C ASP A 319 -1.13 -5.46 26.87
N HIS A 320 -0.14 -6.21 26.36
CA HIS A 320 1.02 -6.68 27.14
C HIS A 320 2.21 -5.69 27.20
N GLY A 321 1.97 -4.40 26.93
CA GLY A 321 3.03 -3.39 26.94
C GLY A 321 4.13 -3.70 25.92
N GLU A 322 5.41 -3.53 26.29
CA GLU A 322 6.54 -3.76 25.36
C GLU A 322 6.63 -5.21 24.87
N ALA A 323 6.15 -6.19 25.65
CA ALA A 323 6.11 -7.60 25.25
C ALA A 323 5.06 -7.87 24.14
N ALA A 324 4.17 -6.92 23.86
CA ALA A 324 3.20 -7.04 22.77
C ALA A 324 3.84 -7.05 21.37
N ILE A 325 5.09 -6.57 21.24
CA ILE A 325 5.81 -6.48 19.97
C ILE A 325 6.85 -7.61 19.88
N GLN A 326 6.57 -8.58 19.03
CA GLN A 326 7.49 -9.68 18.69
C GLN A 326 8.46 -9.29 17.56
N THR A 327 9.54 -10.04 17.45
CA THR A 327 10.54 -9.92 16.38
C THR A 327 10.55 -11.18 15.51
N MET A 328 10.94 -11.02 14.23
CA MET A 328 11.07 -12.12 13.29
C MET A 328 12.11 -11.79 12.22
N ASN A 329 13.05 -12.70 11.98
CA ASN A 329 14.09 -12.59 10.97
C ASN A 329 13.82 -13.61 9.85
N ILE A 330 13.53 -13.13 8.64
CA ILE A 330 13.21 -13.96 7.47
C ILE A 330 14.47 -14.21 6.64
N THR A 331 14.66 -15.46 6.23
CA THR A 331 15.69 -15.89 5.28
C THR A 331 15.09 -16.66 4.11
N PHE A 332 15.77 -16.60 2.96
CA PHE A 332 15.39 -17.29 1.73
C PHE A 332 16.48 -18.33 1.41
N PRO A 333 16.40 -19.54 1.97
CA PRO A 333 17.43 -20.55 1.78
C PRO A 333 17.44 -21.07 0.34
N ASP A 334 18.62 -21.10 -0.28
CA ASP A 334 18.85 -21.70 -1.60
C ASP A 334 18.77 -23.24 -1.57
N SER A 335 18.96 -23.84 -0.39
CA SER A 335 19.06 -25.29 -0.23
C SER A 335 17.70 -25.95 0.02
N THR A 336 17.57 -27.18 -0.49
CA THR A 336 16.42 -28.06 -0.25
C THR A 336 16.44 -28.76 1.11
N ASN A 337 17.39 -28.43 2.00
CA ASN A 337 17.64 -29.19 3.24
C ASN A 337 16.42 -29.21 4.16
N PHE A 338 15.61 -28.15 4.15
CA PHE A 338 14.31 -28.17 4.81
C PHE A 338 13.29 -28.91 3.94
N HIS A 339 12.83 -30.07 4.39
CA HIS A 339 11.70 -30.76 3.76
C HIS A 339 10.39 -30.14 4.24
N TRP A 340 9.58 -29.63 3.31
CA TRP A 340 8.28 -29.03 3.65
C TRP A 340 7.34 -30.09 4.24
N PRO A 341 6.93 -29.99 5.52
CA PRO A 341 6.12 -31.01 6.14
C PRO A 341 4.70 -31.09 5.57
N ASP A 342 4.20 -32.31 5.33
CA ASP A 342 2.82 -32.53 4.85
C ASP A 342 1.77 -31.93 5.79
N VAL A 343 2.02 -31.94 7.09
CA VAL A 343 1.14 -31.32 8.09
C VAL A 343 1.05 -29.80 7.90
N PHE A 344 2.15 -29.14 7.52
CA PHE A 344 2.11 -27.70 7.24
C PHE A 344 1.28 -27.42 5.99
N GLU A 345 1.46 -28.21 4.92
CA GLU A 345 0.67 -28.02 3.70
C GLU A 345 -0.81 -28.32 3.91
N HIS A 346 -1.14 -29.33 4.72
CA HIS A 346 -2.51 -29.67 5.07
C HIS A 346 -3.26 -28.48 5.68
N HIS A 347 -2.61 -27.76 6.60
CA HIS A 347 -3.18 -26.60 7.27
C HIS A 347 -3.15 -25.33 6.42
N LEU A 348 -2.02 -25.01 5.79
CA LEU A 348 -1.80 -23.73 5.12
C LEU A 348 -2.34 -23.69 3.68
N LYS A 349 -2.34 -24.84 2.99
CA LYS A 349 -2.62 -24.92 1.55
C LYS A 349 -1.84 -23.84 0.81
N SER A 350 -0.53 -23.85 1.01
CA SER A 350 0.39 -22.80 0.59
C SER A 350 0.54 -22.81 -0.93
N ILE A 351 0.53 -23.98 -1.55
CA ILE A 351 0.73 -24.12 -2.99
C ILE A 351 -0.64 -24.27 -3.66
N THR A 352 -1.05 -23.24 -4.40
CA THR A 352 -2.25 -23.33 -5.24
C THR A 352 -1.95 -24.03 -6.56
N SER A 353 -2.87 -24.84 -7.07
CA SER A 353 -2.73 -25.49 -8.38
C SER A 353 -2.44 -24.48 -9.51
N ASN A 354 -1.57 -24.88 -10.44
CA ASN A 354 -1.24 -24.13 -11.67
C ASN A 354 -2.35 -24.19 -12.72
N ASP A 355 -3.52 -24.73 -12.39
CA ASP A 355 -4.66 -24.81 -13.31
C ASP A 355 -4.99 -23.44 -13.90
N GLN A 356 -5.17 -23.38 -15.22
CA GLN A 356 -5.52 -22.13 -15.90
C GLN A 356 -6.96 -21.72 -15.60
N PRO A 357 -7.24 -20.43 -15.35
CA PRO A 357 -8.62 -19.97 -15.17
C PRO A 357 -9.44 -20.32 -16.42
N PRO A 358 -10.69 -20.83 -16.26
CA PRO A 358 -11.55 -21.11 -17.39
C PRO A 358 -11.79 -19.84 -18.20
N ARG A 359 -11.39 -19.83 -19.47
CA ARG A 359 -11.52 -18.66 -20.36
C ARG A 359 -12.97 -18.40 -20.70
N THR A 360 -13.43 -17.17 -20.50
CA THR A 360 -14.73 -16.73 -21.01
C THR A 360 -14.69 -16.55 -22.53
N ARG A 361 -15.87 -16.63 -23.19
CA ARG A 361 -15.99 -16.51 -24.66
C ARG A 361 -15.49 -15.16 -25.20
N ALA A 362 -15.52 -14.11 -24.39
CA ALA A 362 -14.99 -12.78 -24.71
C ALA A 362 -13.45 -12.72 -24.67
N GLN A 363 -12.82 -13.35 -23.67
CA GLN A 363 -11.36 -13.45 -23.55
C GLN A 363 -10.71 -14.27 -24.67
N ARG A 364 -11.46 -15.22 -25.27
CA ARG A 364 -10.99 -15.95 -26.46
C ARG A 364 -10.89 -15.08 -27.72
N ARG A 365 -11.57 -13.92 -27.76
CA ARG A 365 -11.59 -13.02 -28.93
C ARG A 365 -10.54 -11.91 -28.88
N SER A 366 -10.01 -11.59 -27.70
CA SER A 366 -9.09 -10.45 -27.51
C SER A 366 -7.62 -10.75 -27.79
N GLY A 367 -7.23 -12.01 -28.09
CA GLY A 367 -5.88 -12.37 -28.55
C GLY A 367 -4.72 -12.16 -27.56
N GLU A 368 -4.89 -11.36 -26.51
CA GLU A 368 -3.87 -11.11 -25.48
C GLU A 368 -3.88 -12.21 -24.42
N ASP A 369 -2.86 -13.06 -24.49
CA ASP A 369 -2.51 -14.03 -23.44
C ASP A 369 -1.82 -13.28 -22.28
N PHE A 370 -2.58 -12.63 -21.40
CA PHE A 370 -2.05 -12.21 -20.10
C PHE A 370 -1.86 -13.45 -19.22
N GLN A 371 -0.79 -14.20 -19.47
CA GLN A 371 -0.34 -15.29 -18.61
C GLN A 371 0.40 -14.70 -17.42
N PHE A 372 -0.32 -14.46 -16.32
CA PHE A 372 0.32 -14.20 -15.04
C PHE A 372 1.06 -15.47 -14.60
N GLN A 373 2.39 -15.47 -14.71
CA GLN A 373 3.21 -16.56 -14.23
C GLN A 373 3.25 -16.52 -12.70
N ARG A 374 2.77 -17.59 -12.07
CA ARG A 374 2.83 -17.71 -10.60
C ARG A 374 4.24 -18.08 -10.18
N PHE A 375 4.74 -17.35 -9.20
CA PHE A 375 5.97 -17.67 -8.52
C PHE A 375 5.65 -17.97 -7.05
N ASN A 376 6.17 -19.09 -6.56
CA ASN A 376 6.06 -19.51 -5.18
C ASN A 376 7.47 -19.53 -4.60
N GLN A 377 7.72 -18.71 -3.58
CA GLN A 377 9.00 -18.62 -2.91
C GLN A 377 8.90 -19.16 -1.50
N ARG A 378 9.76 -20.11 -1.15
CA ARG A 378 9.84 -20.58 0.23
C ARG A 378 10.71 -19.64 1.06
N PHE A 379 10.36 -19.47 2.32
CA PHE A 379 11.19 -18.79 3.31
C PHE A 379 11.20 -19.56 4.63
N GLN A 380 12.22 -19.27 5.44
CA GLN A 380 12.30 -19.66 6.84
C GLN A 380 12.42 -18.39 7.68
N ALA A 381 12.07 -18.48 8.95
CA ALA A 381 12.26 -17.39 9.88
C ALA A 381 12.51 -17.91 11.29
N VAL A 382 13.22 -17.10 12.06
CA VAL A 382 13.38 -17.26 13.51
C VAL A 382 12.88 -16.00 14.18
N GLY A 383 12.30 -16.09 15.36
CA GLY A 383 11.78 -14.92 16.06
C GLY A 383 11.63 -15.14 17.55
N TYR A 384 11.18 -14.09 18.23
CA TYR A 384 10.97 -14.09 19.67
C TYR A 384 9.61 -13.48 20.00
N ASP A 385 8.80 -14.22 20.77
CA ASP A 385 7.45 -13.87 21.24
C ASP A 385 7.21 -14.59 22.57
N ASP A 386 7.61 -13.95 23.67
CA ASP A 386 7.83 -14.53 25.02
C ASP A 386 8.91 -15.64 25.10
N GLU A 387 8.98 -16.48 24.08
CA GLU A 387 9.99 -17.52 23.86
C GLU A 387 10.49 -17.51 22.41
N ASP A 388 11.64 -18.14 22.16
CA ASP A 388 12.20 -18.29 20.82
C ASP A 388 11.32 -19.22 19.98
N PHE A 389 11.03 -18.84 18.74
CA PHE A 389 10.25 -19.63 17.81
C PHE A 389 10.89 -19.75 16.44
N ASP A 390 10.56 -20.83 15.76
CA ASP A 390 10.85 -21.03 14.36
C ASP A 390 9.60 -20.83 13.51
N ALA A 391 9.83 -20.49 12.25
CA ALA A 391 8.77 -20.40 11.26
C ALA A 391 9.24 -20.81 9.86
N ALA A 392 8.31 -21.38 9.10
CA ALA A 392 8.54 -21.72 7.71
C ALA A 392 7.30 -21.41 6.89
N GLY A 393 7.49 -20.87 5.68
CA GLY A 393 6.38 -20.36 4.90
C GLY A 393 6.63 -20.24 3.41
N TRP A 394 5.59 -19.78 2.72
CA TRP A 394 5.56 -19.50 1.30
C TRP A 394 5.08 -18.09 1.02
N LEU A 395 5.67 -17.47 0.01
CA LEU A 395 5.17 -16.29 -0.67
C LEU A 395 4.66 -16.69 -2.03
N ASN A 396 3.40 -16.39 -2.33
CA ASN A 396 2.81 -16.57 -3.64
C ASN A 396 2.59 -15.19 -4.28
N GLU A 397 3.11 -14.98 -5.49
CA GLU A 397 2.82 -13.78 -6.26
C GLU A 397 1.32 -13.68 -6.59
N LEU A 398 0.78 -12.46 -6.51
CA LEU A 398 -0.60 -12.16 -6.90
C LEU A 398 -0.61 -11.22 -8.11
N PRO A 399 -1.65 -11.31 -8.96
CA PRO A 399 -1.82 -10.35 -10.04
C PRO A 399 -2.07 -8.94 -9.47
N ASN A 400 -1.92 -7.93 -10.33
CA ASN A 400 -2.21 -6.53 -9.96
C ASN A 400 -3.60 -6.42 -9.32
N GLN A 401 -3.67 -5.84 -8.13
CA GLN A 401 -4.93 -5.57 -7.47
C GLN A 401 -5.30 -4.11 -7.67
N HIS A 402 -6.41 -3.88 -8.37
CA HIS A 402 -6.90 -2.53 -8.69
C HIS A 402 -5.87 -1.62 -9.38
N GLY A 403 -5.00 -2.22 -10.20
CA GLY A 403 -3.99 -1.51 -10.97
C GLY A 403 -2.68 -1.25 -10.23
N ILE A 404 -2.49 -1.78 -9.01
CA ILE A 404 -1.23 -1.69 -8.25
C ILE A 404 -0.52 -3.05 -8.32
N SER A 405 0.76 -3.07 -8.70
CA SER A 405 1.60 -4.29 -8.77
C SER A 405 2.22 -4.66 -7.42
N GLY A 406 2.73 -5.89 -7.28
CA GLY A 406 3.58 -6.31 -6.16
C GLY A 406 2.87 -6.86 -4.92
N TRP A 407 1.61 -7.24 -5.04
CA TRP A 407 0.88 -7.92 -3.97
C TRP A 407 1.34 -9.37 -3.85
N LYS A 408 1.53 -9.87 -2.62
CA LYS A 408 1.83 -11.29 -2.39
C LYS A 408 0.90 -11.88 -1.34
N ARG A 409 0.59 -13.16 -1.47
CA ARG A 409 0.02 -13.98 -0.41
C ARG A 409 1.17 -14.59 0.37
N MET A 410 1.11 -14.51 1.69
CA MET A 410 2.01 -15.19 2.60
C MET A 410 1.23 -16.26 3.35
N THR A 411 1.79 -17.46 3.43
CA THR A 411 1.40 -18.48 4.40
C THR A 411 2.61 -18.89 5.20
N MET A 412 2.44 -19.14 6.49
CA MET A 412 3.54 -19.46 7.38
C MET A 412 3.06 -20.35 8.52
N MET A 413 3.88 -21.30 8.92
CA MET A 413 3.71 -22.02 10.18
C MET A 413 4.73 -21.48 11.17
N LYS A 414 4.28 -21.06 12.35
CA LYS A 414 5.11 -20.81 13.54
C LYS A 414 5.07 -22.05 14.41
N TYR A 415 6.22 -22.50 14.88
CA TYR A 415 6.39 -23.71 15.66
C TYR A 415 7.56 -23.57 16.65
N PHE A 416 7.59 -24.46 17.64
CA PHE A 416 8.64 -24.53 18.66
C PHE A 416 9.28 -25.92 18.61
N GLU A 417 10.58 -26.01 18.85
CA GLU A 417 11.28 -27.28 18.86
C GLU A 417 10.84 -28.16 20.05
N ASP A 418 10.68 -29.47 19.81
CA ASP A 418 10.29 -30.44 20.84
C ASP A 418 11.48 -31.03 21.63
N GLY A 419 12.69 -30.51 21.39
CA GLY A 419 13.96 -31.01 21.96
C GLY A 419 14.50 -32.30 21.32
N ASN A 420 13.77 -32.94 20.41
CA ASN A 420 14.19 -34.15 19.67
C ASN A 420 14.49 -33.86 18.19
N GLY A 421 14.62 -32.59 17.82
CA GLY A 421 14.77 -32.15 16.43
C GLY A 421 13.47 -32.17 15.61
N GLY A 422 12.32 -32.32 16.28
CA GLY A 422 10.99 -32.15 15.72
C GLY A 422 10.35 -30.83 16.16
N TRP A 423 9.02 -30.77 16.09
CA TRP A 423 8.24 -29.61 16.55
C TRP A 423 7.14 -30.04 17.51
N ASP A 424 6.84 -29.19 18.50
CA ASP A 424 5.71 -29.43 19.39
C ASP A 424 4.38 -29.26 18.63
N SER A 425 3.74 -30.39 18.37
CA SER A 425 2.42 -30.44 17.72
C SER A 425 1.31 -29.69 18.47
N ASN A 426 1.49 -29.41 19.77
CA ASN A 426 0.53 -28.66 20.58
C ASN A 426 0.77 -27.15 20.56
N ALA A 427 1.95 -26.70 20.11
CA ALA A 427 2.35 -25.30 20.04
C ALA A 427 2.52 -24.82 18.59
N LEU A 428 1.66 -25.31 17.70
CA LEU A 428 1.69 -25.00 16.28
C LEU A 428 0.73 -23.86 15.95
N TRP A 429 1.15 -22.87 15.15
CA TRP A 429 0.33 -21.72 14.77
C TRP A 429 0.43 -21.41 13.29
N ALA A 430 -0.70 -21.42 12.60
CA ALA A 430 -0.77 -21.19 11.16
C ALA A 430 -1.11 -19.74 10.85
N TYR A 431 -0.48 -19.16 9.83
CA TYR A 431 -0.65 -17.77 9.42
C TYR A 431 -0.99 -17.71 7.93
N GLU A 432 -1.90 -16.80 7.57
CA GLU A 432 -2.20 -16.40 6.19
C GLU A 432 -2.36 -14.88 6.17
N GLY A 433 -1.65 -14.22 5.27
CA GLY A 433 -1.67 -12.77 5.17
C GLY A 433 -1.33 -12.25 3.79
N VAL A 434 -1.59 -10.96 3.62
CA VAL A 434 -1.22 -10.18 2.44
C VAL A 434 0.07 -9.44 2.76
N VAL A 435 1.07 -9.61 1.90
CA VAL A 435 2.21 -8.70 1.85
C VAL A 435 1.81 -7.53 0.96
N LEU A 436 1.83 -6.32 1.51
CA LEU A 436 1.53 -5.10 0.76
C LEU A 436 2.63 -4.82 -0.28
N PRO A 437 2.29 -4.17 -1.41
CA PRO A 437 3.26 -3.81 -2.43
C PRO A 437 4.51 -3.13 -1.91
N GLY A 438 5.65 -3.59 -2.42
CA GLY A 438 6.98 -3.17 -1.98
C GLY A 438 7.50 -3.88 -0.72
N GLY A 439 6.74 -4.82 -0.16
CA GLY A 439 7.28 -5.82 0.78
C GLY A 439 7.62 -5.30 2.16
N ARG A 440 6.95 -4.23 2.63
CA ARG A 440 7.30 -3.57 3.91
C ARG A 440 6.34 -3.85 5.05
N ILE A 441 5.13 -4.33 4.76
CA ILE A 441 4.08 -4.59 5.76
C ILE A 441 3.35 -5.87 5.35
N MET A 442 3.06 -6.71 6.33
CA MET A 442 2.17 -7.87 6.20
C MET A 442 0.97 -7.71 7.14
N LEU A 443 -0.22 -8.04 6.64
CA LEU A 443 -1.46 -8.04 7.42
C LEU A 443 -2.18 -9.35 7.17
N GLY A 444 -2.68 -9.97 8.22
CA GLY A 444 -3.34 -11.25 8.04
C GLY A 444 -4.01 -11.77 9.29
N ARG A 445 -4.23 -13.07 9.30
CA ARG A 445 -4.73 -13.80 10.47
C ARG A 445 -3.80 -14.96 10.81
N TRP A 446 -3.69 -15.23 12.09
CA TRP A 446 -3.17 -16.49 12.59
C TRP A 446 -4.35 -17.39 12.98
N TRP A 447 -4.16 -18.71 13.02
CA TRP A 447 -5.11 -19.65 13.59
C TRP A 447 -4.43 -20.87 14.21
N SER A 448 -5.10 -21.47 15.19
CA SER A 448 -4.65 -22.73 15.74
C SER A 448 -5.03 -23.89 14.80
N PRO A 449 -4.08 -24.76 14.41
CA PRO A 449 -4.31 -25.95 13.61
C PRO A 449 -4.86 -27.12 14.47
N GLU A 450 -5.76 -26.82 15.42
CA GLU A 450 -6.43 -27.81 16.26
C GLU A 450 -7.12 -28.89 15.42
N SER A 451 -7.17 -30.10 15.98
CA SER A 451 -7.94 -31.20 15.39
C SER A 451 -9.39 -30.76 15.15
N PRO A 452 -9.95 -31.03 13.96
CA PRO A 452 -11.29 -30.59 13.61
C PRO A 452 -12.31 -31.23 14.55
N VAL A 453 -12.84 -30.46 15.49
CA VAL A 453 -13.97 -30.87 16.33
C VAL A 453 -15.25 -30.44 15.61
N PRO A 454 -16.23 -31.35 15.40
CA PRO A 454 -17.51 -30.99 14.79
C PRO A 454 -18.14 -29.79 15.48
N ASN A 455 -18.58 -28.80 14.69
CA ASN A 455 -19.21 -27.56 15.15
C ASN A 455 -18.32 -26.61 16.00
N ARG A 456 -17.01 -26.89 16.13
CA ARG A 456 -16.06 -25.93 16.72
C ARG A 456 -15.48 -25.07 15.62
N GLU A 457 -15.68 -23.75 15.74
CA GLU A 457 -15.04 -22.82 14.83
C GLU A 457 -13.54 -22.73 15.10
N VAL A 458 -12.78 -22.46 14.03
CA VAL A 458 -11.34 -22.26 14.11
C VAL A 458 -11.05 -21.04 14.99
N TYR A 459 -10.12 -21.24 15.95
CA TYR A 459 -9.60 -20.18 16.80
C TYR A 459 -8.58 -19.35 16.02
N THR A 460 -8.83 -18.06 15.87
CA THR A 460 -8.06 -17.18 14.96
C THR A 460 -8.12 -15.73 15.42
N GLY A 461 -7.09 -14.96 15.09
CA GLY A 461 -7.05 -13.52 15.33
C GLY A 461 -6.16 -12.80 14.32
N PRO A 462 -6.17 -11.45 14.32
CA PRO A 462 -5.42 -10.66 13.37
C PRO A 462 -3.93 -10.60 13.73
N PHE A 463 -3.08 -10.35 12.73
CA PHE A 463 -1.68 -9.96 12.94
C PHE A 463 -1.27 -8.83 11.99
N ILE A 464 -0.22 -8.12 12.39
CA ILE A 464 0.53 -7.19 11.55
C ILE A 464 2.03 -7.39 11.78
N PHE A 465 2.80 -7.41 10.69
CA PHE A 465 4.26 -7.30 10.71
C PHE A 465 4.71 -6.15 9.82
N TRP A 466 5.79 -5.48 10.19
CA TRP A 466 6.45 -4.48 9.36
C TRP A 466 7.96 -4.67 9.36
N ASN A 467 8.57 -4.43 8.20
CA ASN A 467 9.99 -4.60 8.00
C ASN A 467 10.76 -3.41 8.58
N THR A 468 11.86 -3.72 9.26
CA THR A 468 12.72 -2.76 9.96
C THR A 468 14.13 -2.67 9.37
N ASP A 469 14.39 -3.26 8.19
CA ASP A 469 15.74 -3.22 7.58
C ASP A 469 16.26 -1.81 7.29
N ALA A 470 15.36 -0.83 7.13
CA ALA A 470 15.78 0.57 7.05
C ALA A 470 16.57 1.05 8.29
N ALA A 471 16.46 0.34 9.42
CA ALA A 471 17.30 0.52 10.60
C ALA A 471 18.66 -0.20 10.52
N CYS A 472 18.73 -1.28 9.76
CA CYS A 472 19.86 -2.21 9.68
C CYS A 472 20.89 -1.84 8.60
N ASP A 473 20.63 -0.82 7.77
CA ASP A 473 21.67 -0.15 6.95
C ASP A 473 22.78 0.52 7.81
N ARG A 474 22.65 0.47 9.15
CA ARG A 474 23.75 0.67 10.09
C ARG A 474 24.58 -0.62 10.13
N ILE A 475 25.76 -0.57 9.51
CA ILE A 475 26.87 -1.54 9.67
C ILE A 475 26.98 -1.90 11.17
N GLY A 476 26.41 -3.02 11.62
CA GLY A 476 26.43 -3.38 13.04
C GLY A 476 25.26 -4.19 13.61
N CYS A 477 24.32 -4.70 12.80
CA CYS A 477 23.26 -5.57 13.32
C CYS A 477 23.57 -7.08 13.31
N ASP A 478 24.77 -7.51 12.90
CA ASP A 478 25.25 -8.91 12.99
C ASP A 478 25.68 -9.31 14.41
N PHE A 479 24.95 -8.87 15.43
CA PHE A 479 25.19 -9.32 16.80
C PHE A 479 23.86 -9.68 17.44
N HIS A 480 23.38 -10.88 17.15
CA HIS A 480 22.89 -11.85 18.14
C HIS A 480 22.72 -13.23 17.48
N HIS A 481 23.84 -13.93 17.31
CA HIS A 481 23.91 -15.39 17.35
C HIS A 481 25.09 -15.77 18.25
N PRO A 482 24.93 -16.68 19.23
CA PRO A 482 25.92 -17.72 19.43
C PRO A 482 25.95 -18.68 18.25
#